data_AF-A0A162UQE1-F1
#
_entry.id   AF-A0A162UQE1-F1
#
_cell.length_a   1.000
_cell.length_b   1.000
_cell.length_c   1.000
_cell.angle_alpha   90.00
_cell.angle_beta   90.00
_cell.angle_gamma   90.00
#
_symmetry.space_group_name_H-M   'P 1'
#
loop_
_entity.id
_entity.type
_entity.pdbx_description
1 polymer ?
#
loop_
_entity_poly.entity_id
_entity_poly.type
_entity_poly.pdbx_seq_one_letter_code
_entity_poly.pdbx_strand_id
1 'polypeptide(L)'
;MNETELESLYRKQMNDHVVLQTRQIINQLLELYPQEFGLENLVSVKPALPFMISEKLSQLYQEVCESYIGTSILFEHAWHWSLLWRQQLSFKALAQTYGRERVVASIHPRARKAVGQIYHAGLDQYMQWFPWPWFSNMQFIGAGGFSAVYAVNLRLPYEPQPIKMALKIVDDKLLNEISVQSKAFLPLLFQGLTVCESTGDLMMVMKFSNDGNLEDHMQQLPLGDLDLKTITGTILRLAANLADLHKAGMCHRNIHPRNIICTDSDYFLVDYRFATPSHESSSVTAITRAVYGRLPYVAPEVRQGIYTEKSDIYSLGIIIWQLVSKVIFPSPDVLLDGDRSTVTNGRGGNGIGIGIGIGGGGASSISSISSSSSISSSLLASTAAGGRMIGGGGSNDHVYRIEHVPGLPEWYTQLYTACLEPNPDNRPDANQICQALQTIHENLGFSVPLNRWVTEYIVARRAEVADHVRTYAKVKGIVSASMTRLYTLSTLPSTGHFINLPYTHRPFFNLIIQTTPHQLS
;
A
#
# COMPACT_ATOMS: atom_id res chain seq x y z
N MET A 1 -15.99 -30.96 -36.32
CA MET A 1 -16.49 -29.71 -35.73
C MET A 1 -17.99 -29.78 -35.75
N ASN A 2 -18.65 -29.76 -34.59
CA ASN A 2 -20.12 -29.80 -34.54
C ASN A 2 -20.72 -28.41 -34.82
N GLU A 3 -22.04 -28.36 -35.06
CA GLU A 3 -22.75 -27.13 -35.45
C GLU A 3 -22.62 -26.01 -34.40
N THR A 4 -22.62 -26.37 -33.12
CA THR A 4 -22.35 -25.48 -31.98
C THR A 4 -20.94 -24.90 -31.97
N GLU A 5 -19.91 -25.68 -32.30
CA GLU A 5 -18.52 -25.20 -32.41
C GLU A 5 -18.36 -24.25 -33.60
N LEU A 6 -19.03 -24.53 -34.73
CA LEU A 6 -19.03 -23.68 -35.91
C LEU A 6 -19.71 -22.32 -35.60
N GLU A 7 -20.86 -22.33 -34.92
CA GLU A 7 -21.57 -21.12 -34.53
C GLU A 7 -20.76 -20.29 -33.52
N SER A 8 -20.10 -20.94 -32.56
CA SER A 8 -19.19 -20.28 -31.61
C SER A 8 -18.01 -19.63 -32.31
N LEU A 9 -17.41 -20.30 -33.30
CA LEU A 9 -16.30 -19.74 -34.10
C LEU A 9 -16.76 -18.55 -34.94
N TYR A 10 -17.94 -18.64 -35.55
CA TYR A 10 -18.52 -17.55 -36.34
C TYR A 10 -18.81 -16.31 -35.48
N ARG A 11 -19.47 -16.50 -34.32
CA ARG A 11 -19.70 -15.40 -33.36
C ARG A 11 -18.39 -14.76 -32.89
N LYS A 12 -17.36 -15.56 -32.62
CA LYS A 12 -16.04 -15.05 -32.24
C LYS A 12 -15.40 -14.22 -33.36
N GLN A 13 -15.44 -14.69 -34.61
CA GLN A 13 -14.92 -13.92 -35.76
C GLN A 13 -15.65 -12.61 -35.98
N MET A 14 -16.99 -12.61 -35.84
CA MET A 14 -17.79 -11.39 -35.93
C MET A 14 -17.45 -10.41 -34.80
N ASN A 15 -17.29 -10.90 -33.56
CA ASN A 15 -16.85 -10.07 -32.45
C ASN A 15 -15.46 -9.47 -32.70
N ASP A 16 -14.49 -10.29 -33.14
CA ASP A 16 -13.14 -9.82 -33.47
C ASP A 16 -13.15 -8.74 -34.57
N HIS A 17 -14.05 -8.87 -35.55
CA HIS A 17 -14.23 -7.88 -36.62
C HIS A 17 -14.75 -6.55 -36.07
N VAL A 18 -15.80 -6.56 -35.24
CA VAL A 18 -16.36 -5.34 -34.65
C VAL A 18 -15.35 -4.67 -33.72
N VAL A 19 -14.58 -5.44 -32.95
CA VAL A 19 -13.49 -4.93 -32.12
C VAL A 19 -12.41 -4.25 -32.97
N LEU A 20 -12.01 -4.87 -34.08
CA LEU A 20 -11.02 -4.31 -35.00
C LEU A 20 -11.51 -2.99 -35.62
N GLN A 21 -12.76 -2.95 -36.10
CA GLN A 21 -13.38 -1.74 -36.63
C GLN A 21 -13.42 -0.62 -35.58
N THR A 22 -13.86 -0.95 -34.36
CA THR A 22 -13.91 0.03 -33.27
C THR A 22 -12.52 0.61 -32.97
N ARG A 23 -11.48 -0.23 -32.94
CA ARG A 23 -10.08 0.24 -32.76
C ARG A 23 -9.63 1.17 -33.87
N GLN A 24 -9.97 0.86 -35.13
CA GLN A 24 -9.64 1.72 -36.27
C GLN A 24 -10.28 3.10 -36.12
N ILE A 25 -11.55 3.16 -35.73
CA ILE A 25 -12.25 4.45 -35.57
C ILE A 25 -11.67 5.24 -34.37
N ILE A 26 -11.36 4.57 -33.26
CA ILE A 26 -10.67 5.20 -32.12
C ILE A 26 -9.35 5.84 -32.59
N ASN A 27 -8.52 5.11 -33.33
CA ASN A 27 -7.25 5.63 -33.84
C ASN A 27 -7.45 6.84 -34.78
N GLN A 28 -8.48 6.83 -35.62
CA GLN A 28 -8.84 8.00 -36.43
C GLN A 28 -9.20 9.21 -35.56
N LEU A 29 -9.95 9.01 -34.47
CA LEU A 29 -10.27 10.09 -33.53
C LEU A 29 -9.04 10.64 -32.82
N LEU A 30 -8.11 9.78 -32.38
CA LEU A 30 -6.83 10.19 -31.79
C LEU A 30 -6.01 11.06 -32.76
N GLU A 31 -6.05 10.74 -34.06
CA GLU A 31 -5.37 11.52 -35.10
C GLU A 31 -6.08 12.83 -35.48
N LEU A 32 -7.41 12.87 -35.38
CA LEU A 32 -8.21 14.04 -35.71
C LEU A 32 -8.24 15.06 -34.56
N TYR A 33 -8.27 14.59 -33.31
CA TYR A 33 -8.41 15.42 -32.11
C TYR A 33 -7.28 15.19 -31.10
N PRO A 34 -6.00 15.26 -31.48
CA PRO A 34 -4.90 14.86 -30.61
C PRO A 34 -4.84 15.67 -29.30
N GLN A 35 -5.24 16.94 -29.31
CA GLN A 35 -5.27 17.81 -28.12
C GLN A 35 -6.24 17.32 -27.04
N GLU A 36 -7.39 16.80 -27.45
CA GLU A 36 -8.40 16.28 -26.51
C GLU A 36 -7.90 15.03 -25.78
N PHE A 37 -6.94 14.32 -26.37
CA PHE A 37 -6.32 13.11 -25.85
C PHE A 37 -4.88 13.33 -25.33
N GLY A 38 -4.41 14.58 -25.26
CA GLY A 38 -3.05 14.94 -24.81
C GLY A 38 -1.93 14.31 -25.66
N LEU A 39 -2.17 14.18 -26.97
CA LEU A 39 -1.27 13.62 -27.97
C LEU A 39 -0.72 14.70 -28.92
N GLU A 40 -0.94 15.98 -28.66
CA GLU A 40 -0.53 17.10 -29.52
C GLU A 40 0.98 17.21 -29.75
N ASN A 41 1.78 16.67 -28.83
CA ASN A 41 3.24 16.59 -28.97
C ASN A 41 3.71 15.33 -29.72
N LEU A 42 2.80 14.39 -29.99
CA LEU A 42 3.09 13.13 -30.67
C LEU A 42 2.55 13.14 -32.11
N VAL A 43 1.32 13.64 -32.27
CA VAL A 43 0.53 13.70 -33.49
C VAL A 43 0.44 15.15 -33.97
N SER A 44 0.68 15.38 -35.26
CA SER A 44 0.56 16.72 -35.84
C SER A 44 -0.88 17.24 -35.73
N VAL A 45 -1.03 18.40 -35.10
CA VAL A 45 -2.32 19.08 -34.96
C VAL A 45 -2.83 19.50 -36.34
N LYS A 46 -3.99 18.95 -36.73
CA LYS A 46 -4.72 19.41 -37.94
C LYS A 46 -5.42 20.75 -37.62
N PRO A 47 -5.64 21.63 -38.61
CA PRO A 47 -6.37 22.89 -38.40
C PRO A 47 -7.72 22.65 -37.72
N ALA A 48 -8.22 23.66 -36.99
CA ALA A 48 -9.47 23.59 -36.22
C ALA A 48 -10.60 22.93 -37.05
N LEU A 49 -10.98 21.72 -36.61
CA LEU A 49 -12.05 20.97 -37.23
C LEU A 49 -13.40 21.61 -36.85
N PRO A 50 -14.40 21.63 -37.76
CA PRO A 50 -15.67 22.30 -37.53
C PRO A 50 -16.59 21.60 -36.52
N PHE A 51 -16.28 20.36 -36.11
CA PHE A 51 -17.12 19.55 -35.23
C PHE A 51 -16.52 19.41 -33.84
N MET A 52 -17.38 19.48 -32.82
CA MET A 52 -17.02 19.24 -31.43
C MET A 52 -16.72 17.75 -31.20
N ILE A 53 -15.72 17.43 -30.35
CA ILE A 53 -15.38 16.04 -30.04
C ILE A 53 -16.56 15.26 -29.45
N SER A 54 -17.42 15.91 -28.66
CA SER A 54 -18.62 15.30 -28.08
C SER A 54 -19.60 14.78 -29.14
N GLU A 55 -19.81 15.51 -30.23
CA GLU A 55 -20.65 15.10 -31.35
C GLU A 55 -20.06 13.87 -32.05
N LYS A 56 -18.74 13.87 -32.27
CA LYS A 56 -18.04 12.73 -32.89
C LYS A 56 -18.01 11.48 -32.02
N LEU A 57 -17.85 11.64 -30.72
CA LEU A 57 -17.94 10.52 -29.77
C LEU A 57 -19.36 9.97 -29.71
N SER A 58 -20.39 10.82 -29.73
CA SER A 58 -21.79 10.38 -29.81
C SER A 58 -22.07 9.61 -31.11
N GLN A 59 -21.59 10.12 -32.25
CA GLN A 59 -21.70 9.45 -33.54
C GLN A 59 -21.00 8.08 -33.52
N LEU A 60 -19.77 8.01 -33.02
CA LEU A 60 -19.05 6.73 -32.87
C LEU A 60 -19.83 5.74 -31.99
N TYR A 61 -20.37 6.20 -30.86
CA TYR A 61 -21.16 5.35 -29.99
C TYR A 61 -22.37 4.74 -30.72
N GLN A 62 -23.07 5.54 -31.53
CA GLN A 62 -24.19 5.06 -32.35
C GLN A 62 -23.74 4.05 -33.40
N GLU A 63 -22.69 4.34 -34.15
CA GLU A 63 -22.15 3.45 -35.20
C GLU A 63 -21.69 2.09 -34.62
N VAL A 64 -21.07 2.09 -33.44
CA VAL A 64 -20.68 0.86 -32.73
C VAL A 64 -21.93 0.08 -32.31
N CYS A 65 -22.93 0.74 -31.73
CA CYS A 65 -24.18 0.07 -31.33
C CYS A 65 -24.90 -0.56 -32.53
N GLU A 66 -24.98 0.15 -33.66
CA GLU A 66 -25.59 -0.35 -34.90
C GLU A 66 -24.84 -1.57 -35.45
N SER A 67 -23.51 -1.55 -35.38
CA SER A 67 -22.66 -2.69 -35.80
C SER A 67 -22.91 -3.95 -34.94
N TYR A 68 -23.11 -3.77 -33.63
CA TYR A 68 -23.47 -4.87 -32.72
C TYR A 68 -24.88 -5.41 -32.98
N ILE A 69 -25.85 -4.52 -33.22
CA ILE A 69 -27.23 -4.91 -33.56
C ILE A 69 -27.24 -5.71 -34.87
N GLY A 70 -26.52 -5.24 -35.89
CA GLY A 70 -26.45 -5.90 -37.19
C GLY A 70 -25.79 -7.29 -37.15
N THR A 71 -24.94 -7.57 -36.16
CA THR A 71 -24.23 -8.85 -36.00
C THR A 71 -24.90 -9.80 -35.00
N SER A 72 -25.99 -9.40 -34.34
CA SER A 72 -26.67 -10.18 -33.29
C SER A 72 -25.76 -10.56 -32.10
N ILE A 73 -24.72 -9.77 -31.83
CA ILE A 73 -23.82 -9.94 -30.69
C ILE A 73 -24.29 -9.03 -29.55
N LEU A 74 -24.23 -9.52 -28.31
CA LEU A 74 -24.54 -8.69 -27.14
C LEU A 74 -23.46 -7.61 -26.96
N PHE A 75 -23.88 -6.35 -26.95
CA PHE A 75 -22.97 -5.23 -26.75
C PHE A 75 -22.63 -5.05 -25.27
N GLU A 76 -21.40 -5.41 -24.89
CA GLU A 76 -20.87 -5.09 -23.56
C GLU A 76 -20.37 -3.64 -23.52
N HIS A 77 -21.27 -2.72 -23.14
CA HIS A 77 -21.01 -1.27 -23.06
C HIS A 77 -19.74 -0.94 -22.28
N ALA A 78 -19.58 -1.50 -21.07
CA ALA A 78 -18.45 -1.18 -20.19
C ALA A 78 -17.10 -1.58 -20.79
N TRP A 79 -17.04 -2.75 -21.45
CA TRP A 79 -15.82 -3.22 -22.09
C TRP A 79 -15.46 -2.35 -23.30
N HIS A 80 -16.42 -2.09 -24.19
CA HIS A 80 -16.16 -1.31 -25.40
C HIS A 80 -15.80 0.14 -25.09
N TRP A 81 -16.58 0.77 -24.22
CA TRP A 81 -16.49 2.20 -24.02
C TRP A 81 -15.37 2.59 -23.06
N SER A 82 -15.07 1.74 -22.08
CA SER A 82 -14.03 2.06 -21.09
C SER A 82 -12.73 1.29 -21.33
N LEU A 83 -12.78 -0.01 -21.61
CA LEU A 83 -11.55 -0.81 -21.70
C LEU A 83 -10.81 -0.60 -23.02
N LEU A 84 -11.53 -0.54 -24.14
CA LEU A 84 -10.90 -0.44 -25.46
C LEU A 84 -10.19 0.90 -25.66
N TRP A 85 -10.83 2.01 -25.27
CA TRP A 85 -10.23 3.35 -25.25
C TRP A 85 -8.96 3.40 -24.40
N ARG A 86 -9.02 2.85 -23.19
CA ARG A 86 -7.86 2.72 -22.28
C ARG A 86 -6.72 1.91 -22.90
N GLN A 87 -7.02 0.87 -23.66
CA GLN A 87 -6.00 0.08 -24.38
C GLN A 87 -5.33 0.88 -25.52
N GLN A 88 -6.09 1.65 -26.30
CA GLN A 88 -5.53 2.44 -27.40
C GLN A 88 -4.65 3.61 -26.92
N LEU A 89 -4.86 4.09 -25.69
CA LEU A 89 -4.03 5.11 -25.03
C LEU A 89 -2.85 4.52 -24.22
N SER A 90 -2.62 3.21 -24.29
CA SER A 90 -1.48 2.57 -23.63
C SER A 90 -0.16 2.96 -24.30
N PHE A 91 0.93 3.00 -23.52
CA PHE A 91 2.27 3.24 -24.08
C PHE A 91 2.64 2.20 -25.13
N LYS A 92 2.24 0.93 -24.94
CA LYS A 92 2.40 -0.12 -25.94
C LYS A 92 1.72 0.23 -27.27
N ALA A 93 0.45 0.62 -27.25
CA ALA A 93 -0.31 0.95 -28.46
C ALA A 93 0.28 2.18 -29.17
N LEU A 94 0.58 3.24 -28.42
CA LEU A 94 1.20 4.45 -28.96
C LEU A 94 2.58 4.16 -29.57
N ALA A 95 3.40 3.33 -28.93
CA ALA A 95 4.72 2.97 -29.43
C ALA A 95 4.66 2.08 -30.68
N GLN A 96 3.65 1.23 -30.81
CA GLN A 96 3.41 0.44 -32.03
C GLN A 96 3.10 1.35 -33.23
N THR A 97 2.34 2.43 -33.01
CA THR A 97 1.95 3.36 -34.08
C THR A 97 3.03 4.38 -34.41
N TYR A 98 3.65 5.00 -33.40
CA TYR A 98 4.50 6.18 -33.59
C TYR A 98 6.00 5.93 -33.30
N GLY A 99 6.33 4.76 -32.76
CA GLY A 99 7.69 4.40 -32.33
C GLY A 99 8.00 4.85 -30.91
N ARG A 100 8.66 3.97 -30.15
CA ARG A 100 9.03 4.18 -28.73
C ARG A 100 9.75 5.50 -28.50
N GLU A 101 10.78 5.81 -29.29
CA GLU A 101 11.61 7.01 -29.08
C GLU A 101 10.79 8.29 -29.22
N ARG A 102 9.88 8.32 -30.18
CA ARG A 102 8.99 9.46 -30.42
C ARG A 102 7.97 9.63 -29.29
N VAL A 103 7.40 8.53 -28.81
CA VAL A 103 6.50 8.57 -27.63
C VAL A 103 7.24 9.11 -26.41
N VAL A 104 8.43 8.58 -26.10
CA VAL A 104 9.24 9.08 -24.97
C VAL A 104 9.58 10.57 -25.15
N ALA A 105 9.94 11.00 -26.36
CA ALA A 105 10.28 12.39 -26.64
C ALA A 105 9.07 13.34 -26.50
N SER A 106 7.86 12.86 -26.78
CA SER A 106 6.62 13.65 -26.66
C SER A 106 6.23 13.96 -25.21
N ILE A 107 6.74 13.19 -24.24
CA ILE A 107 6.48 13.42 -22.81
C ILE A 107 7.32 14.59 -22.28
N HIS A 108 6.79 15.28 -21.26
CA HIS A 108 7.46 16.34 -20.53
C HIS A 108 8.92 15.97 -20.16
N PRO A 109 9.92 16.86 -20.40
CA PRO A 109 11.35 16.55 -20.24
C PRO A 109 11.74 15.89 -18.92
N ARG A 110 11.13 16.32 -17.80
CA ARG A 110 11.44 15.77 -16.46
C ARG A 110 11.02 14.30 -16.29
N ALA A 111 10.01 13.83 -17.03
CA ALA A 111 9.52 12.46 -16.92
C ALA A 111 10.09 11.50 -17.98
N ARG A 112 10.78 12.01 -19.02
CA ARG A 112 11.31 11.20 -20.13
C ARG A 112 12.21 10.06 -19.68
N LYS A 113 13.06 10.30 -18.67
CA LYS A 113 13.94 9.26 -18.09
C LYS A 113 13.11 8.10 -17.53
N ALA A 114 12.14 8.41 -16.69
CA ALA A 114 11.27 7.40 -16.07
C ALA A 114 10.44 6.65 -17.11
N VAL A 115 9.83 7.36 -18.07
CA VAL A 115 9.07 6.72 -19.16
C VAL A 115 9.97 5.87 -20.06
N GLY A 116 11.21 6.31 -20.33
CA GLY A 116 12.20 5.50 -21.05
C GLY A 116 12.53 4.19 -20.33
N GLN A 117 12.62 4.22 -19.01
CA GLN A 117 12.86 3.04 -18.17
C GLN A 117 11.66 2.08 -18.15
N ILE A 118 10.42 2.57 -18.22
CA ILE A 118 9.21 1.72 -18.32
C ILE A 118 9.33 0.77 -19.51
N TYR A 119 9.66 1.29 -20.69
CA TYR A 119 9.85 0.45 -21.88
C TYR A 119 11.06 -0.49 -21.75
N HIS A 120 12.14 -0.04 -21.09
CA HIS A 120 13.31 -0.89 -20.87
C HIS A 120 12.97 -2.09 -19.96
N ALA A 121 12.10 -1.87 -18.98
CA ALA A 121 11.61 -2.90 -18.06
C ALA A 121 10.44 -3.74 -18.63
N GLY A 122 9.98 -3.47 -19.86
CA GLY A 122 8.84 -4.18 -20.47
C GLY A 122 7.50 -3.92 -19.77
N LEU A 123 7.37 -2.76 -19.12
CA LEU A 123 6.17 -2.38 -18.36
C LEU A 123 5.14 -1.62 -19.22
N ASP A 124 5.48 -1.24 -20.45
CA ASP A 124 4.66 -0.43 -21.35
C ASP A 124 3.27 -1.01 -21.66
N GLN A 125 3.14 -2.34 -21.60
CA GLN A 125 1.85 -3.02 -21.78
C GLN A 125 0.85 -2.81 -20.64
N TYR A 126 1.33 -2.39 -19.47
CA TYR A 126 0.52 -2.13 -18.27
C TYR A 126 0.32 -0.64 -18.01
N MET A 127 0.95 0.24 -18.80
CA MET A 127 0.97 1.68 -18.56
C MET A 127 0.08 2.42 -19.54
N GLN A 128 -0.82 3.23 -19.00
CA GLN A 128 -1.64 4.18 -19.75
C GLN A 128 -1.16 5.60 -19.48
N TRP A 129 -1.21 6.44 -20.51
CA TRP A 129 -0.96 7.87 -20.36
C TRP A 129 -2.27 8.62 -20.11
N PHE A 130 -2.27 9.45 -19.07
CA PHE A 130 -3.36 10.37 -18.77
C PHE A 130 -2.85 11.81 -18.95
N PRO A 131 -3.42 12.57 -19.89
CA PRO A 131 -3.18 14.00 -20.02
C PRO A 131 -3.48 14.75 -18.73
N TRP A 132 -2.56 15.63 -18.32
CA TRP A 132 -2.73 16.45 -17.13
C TRP A 132 -4.02 17.29 -17.12
N PRO A 133 -4.45 17.91 -18.23
CA PRO A 133 -5.67 18.71 -18.25
C PRO A 133 -6.96 17.94 -17.92
N TRP A 134 -6.93 16.60 -17.95
CA TRP A 134 -8.08 15.78 -17.57
C TRP A 134 -8.33 15.76 -16.06
N PHE A 135 -7.37 16.21 -15.24
CA PHE A 135 -7.49 16.20 -13.79
C PHE A 135 -7.92 17.58 -13.26
N SER A 136 -8.81 17.57 -12.28
CA SER A 136 -9.33 18.76 -11.61
C SER A 136 -9.58 18.50 -10.11
N ASN A 137 -9.85 19.56 -9.34
CA ASN A 137 -10.21 19.47 -7.92
C ASN A 137 -9.20 18.69 -7.06
N MET A 138 -7.91 18.98 -7.24
CA MET A 138 -6.83 18.31 -6.51
C MET A 138 -6.86 18.67 -5.02
N GLN A 139 -7.08 17.68 -4.17
CA GLN A 139 -7.17 17.81 -2.71
C GLN A 139 -6.12 16.92 -2.06
N PHE A 140 -5.32 17.48 -1.16
CA PHE A 140 -4.34 16.71 -0.41
C PHE A 140 -5.03 15.70 0.53
N ILE A 141 -4.69 14.42 0.42
CA ILE A 141 -5.19 13.35 1.31
C ILE A 141 -4.20 13.13 2.45
N GLY A 142 -2.91 13.03 2.10
CA GLY A 142 -1.87 12.73 3.06
C GLY A 142 -0.51 12.59 2.41
N ALA A 143 0.54 12.67 3.22
CA ALA A 143 1.91 12.39 2.82
C ALA A 143 2.54 11.42 3.82
N GLY A 144 3.18 10.38 3.29
CA GLY A 144 4.10 9.53 4.04
C GLY A 144 5.53 10.06 3.93
N GLY A 145 6.52 9.28 4.38
CA GLY A 145 7.93 9.66 4.30
C GLY A 145 8.48 9.88 2.88
N PHE A 146 7.77 9.44 1.84
CA PHE A 146 8.30 9.37 0.46
C PHE A 146 7.38 9.93 -0.62
N SER A 147 6.12 10.20 -0.31
CA SER A 147 5.15 10.58 -1.35
C SER A 147 3.93 11.25 -0.74
N ALA A 148 3.45 12.27 -1.45
CA ALA A 148 2.15 12.89 -1.22
C ALA A 148 1.10 12.26 -2.14
N VAL A 149 -0.10 12.07 -1.60
CA VAL A 149 -1.26 11.53 -2.30
C VAL A 149 -2.39 12.58 -2.31
N TYR A 150 -3.03 12.73 -3.45
CA TYR A 150 -4.09 13.69 -3.69
C TYR A 150 -5.34 13.01 -4.25
N ALA A 151 -6.52 13.43 -3.82
CA ALA A 151 -7.79 13.10 -4.47
C ALA A 151 -7.99 14.06 -5.64
N VAL A 152 -8.47 13.56 -6.77
CA VAL A 152 -8.76 14.36 -7.97
C VAL A 152 -10.04 13.87 -8.65
N ASN A 153 -10.63 14.74 -9.46
CA ASN A 153 -11.66 14.37 -10.43
C ASN A 153 -11.02 14.23 -11.81
N LEU A 154 -11.12 13.04 -12.40
CA LEU A 154 -10.71 12.73 -13.76
C LEU A 154 -11.90 12.91 -14.72
N ARG A 155 -11.73 13.74 -15.75
CA ARG A 155 -12.72 13.97 -16.81
C ARG A 155 -12.18 13.44 -18.13
N LEU A 156 -12.70 12.30 -18.56
CA LEU A 156 -12.34 11.68 -19.84
C LEU A 156 -13.26 12.22 -20.94
N PRO A 157 -12.76 12.50 -22.16
CA PRO A 157 -13.60 13.01 -23.25
C PRO A 157 -14.79 12.09 -23.59
N TYR A 158 -14.61 10.77 -23.42
CA TYR A 158 -15.60 9.75 -23.68
C TYR A 158 -16.46 9.39 -22.45
N GLU A 159 -16.16 9.88 -21.25
CA GLU A 159 -16.94 9.54 -20.05
C GLU A 159 -17.74 10.77 -19.57
N PRO A 160 -19.08 10.69 -19.50
CA PRO A 160 -19.91 11.86 -19.20
C PRO A 160 -19.78 12.32 -17.75
N GLN A 161 -19.48 11.40 -16.82
CA GLN A 161 -19.36 11.71 -15.41
C GLN A 161 -17.88 11.72 -14.98
N PRO A 162 -17.45 12.71 -14.18
CA PRO A 162 -16.12 12.70 -13.60
C PRO A 162 -15.91 11.48 -12.70
N ILE A 163 -14.75 10.83 -12.85
CA ILE A 163 -14.36 9.69 -12.02
C ILE A 163 -13.44 10.20 -10.91
N LYS A 164 -13.72 9.80 -9.66
CA LYS A 164 -12.83 10.12 -8.54
C LYS A 164 -11.60 9.22 -8.56
N MET A 165 -10.42 9.83 -8.55
CA MET A 165 -9.13 9.15 -8.64
C MET A 165 -8.17 9.64 -7.55
N ALA A 166 -7.10 8.90 -7.32
CA ALA A 166 -5.98 9.30 -6.48
C ALA A 166 -4.72 9.52 -7.34
N LEU A 167 -4.02 10.62 -7.12
CA LEU A 167 -2.70 10.88 -7.69
C LEU A 167 -1.64 10.75 -6.60
N LYS A 168 -0.66 9.87 -6.80
CA LYS A 168 0.49 9.70 -5.92
C LYS A 168 1.73 10.25 -6.62
N ILE A 169 2.41 11.22 -6.00
CA ILE A 169 3.71 11.70 -6.52
C ILE A 169 4.73 10.57 -6.41
N VAL A 170 5.48 10.33 -7.47
CA VAL A 170 6.41 9.20 -7.50
C VAL A 170 7.81 9.61 -7.88
N ASP A 171 8.77 8.95 -7.25
CA ASP A 171 10.21 9.12 -7.45
C ASP A 171 10.74 8.01 -8.38
N ASP A 172 12.07 7.95 -8.54
CA ASP A 172 12.73 6.92 -9.35
C ASP A 172 12.43 5.47 -8.88
N LYS A 173 11.88 5.26 -7.67
CA LYS A 173 11.46 3.93 -7.17
C LYS A 173 10.05 3.52 -7.63
N LEU A 174 9.35 4.37 -8.38
CA LEU A 174 8.09 4.08 -9.08
C LEU A 174 8.08 2.70 -9.75
N LEU A 175 9.16 2.40 -10.47
CA LEU A 175 9.26 1.20 -11.29
C LEU A 175 9.18 -0.07 -10.44
N ASN A 176 9.68 -0.03 -9.20
CA ASN A 176 9.60 -1.18 -8.32
C ASN A 176 8.15 -1.43 -7.91
N GLU A 177 7.47 -0.39 -7.42
CA GLU A 177 6.06 -0.49 -7.00
C GLU A 177 5.16 -1.00 -8.13
N ILE A 178 5.32 -0.44 -9.33
CA ILE A 178 4.59 -0.86 -10.52
C ILE A 178 4.95 -2.30 -10.95
N SER A 179 6.24 -2.63 -10.99
CA SER A 179 6.71 -3.95 -11.42
C SER A 179 6.17 -5.05 -10.51
N VAL A 180 6.18 -4.82 -9.19
CA VAL A 180 5.63 -5.78 -8.22
C VAL A 180 4.13 -5.93 -8.39
N GLN A 181 3.39 -4.82 -8.44
CA GLN A 181 1.93 -4.86 -8.63
C GLN A 181 1.53 -5.61 -9.90
N SER A 182 2.24 -5.36 -11.01
CA SER A 182 1.98 -6.03 -12.28
C SER A 182 2.36 -7.52 -12.27
N LYS A 183 3.46 -7.91 -11.62
CA LYS A 183 3.94 -9.31 -11.58
C LYS A 183 3.11 -10.21 -10.66
N ALA A 184 2.63 -9.67 -9.55
CA ALA A 184 1.87 -10.42 -8.56
C ALA A 184 0.37 -10.53 -8.92
N PHE A 185 -0.05 -10.02 -10.10
CA PHE A 185 -1.46 -9.97 -10.55
C PHE A 185 -2.41 -9.39 -9.48
N LEU A 186 -1.88 -8.51 -8.63
CA LEU A 186 -2.66 -7.92 -7.54
C LEU A 186 -3.71 -7.00 -8.16
N PRO A 187 -4.91 -6.88 -7.56
CA PRO A 187 -5.95 -5.99 -8.04
C PRO A 187 -5.37 -4.59 -8.26
N LEU A 188 -5.18 -4.22 -9.53
CA LEU A 188 -4.45 -3.02 -9.90
C LEU A 188 -5.30 -1.80 -9.52
N LEU A 189 -5.03 -1.24 -8.34
CA LEU A 189 -5.45 0.13 -8.05
C LEU A 189 -4.81 1.08 -9.05
N PHE A 190 -3.60 0.76 -9.54
CA PHE A 190 -2.91 1.51 -10.57
C PHE A 190 -3.65 1.47 -11.92
N GLN A 191 -3.90 2.65 -12.48
CA GLN A 191 -4.55 2.83 -13.79
C GLN A 191 -3.59 3.37 -14.86
N GLY A 192 -2.56 4.11 -14.47
CA GLY A 192 -1.59 4.70 -15.42
C GLY A 192 -0.79 5.84 -14.83
N LEU A 193 -0.23 6.69 -15.69
CA LEU A 193 0.66 7.78 -15.31
C LEU A 193 0.19 9.12 -15.88
N THR A 194 0.49 10.19 -15.15
CA THR A 194 0.37 11.58 -15.60
C THR A 194 1.60 12.36 -15.14
N VAL A 195 1.84 13.52 -15.74
CA VAL A 195 2.85 14.47 -15.27
C VAL A 195 2.17 15.78 -14.92
N CYS A 196 2.41 16.30 -13.73
CA CYS A 196 1.93 17.64 -13.38
C CYS A 196 2.66 18.68 -14.22
N GLU A 197 1.95 19.45 -15.04
CA GLU A 197 2.60 20.41 -15.95
C GLU A 197 3.30 21.56 -15.22
N SER A 198 2.78 21.98 -14.05
CA SER A 198 3.36 23.09 -13.30
C SER A 198 4.64 22.72 -12.55
N THR A 199 4.74 21.49 -12.02
CA THR A 199 5.90 21.05 -11.24
C THR A 199 6.82 20.10 -12.02
N GLY A 200 6.29 19.45 -13.06
CA GLY A 200 6.93 18.37 -13.80
C GLY A 200 7.03 17.07 -13.02
N ASP A 201 6.31 16.94 -11.90
CA ASP A 201 6.29 15.72 -11.10
C ASP A 201 5.56 14.60 -11.84
N LEU A 202 6.20 13.43 -11.91
CA LEU A 202 5.55 12.21 -12.37
C LEU A 202 4.60 11.70 -11.27
N MET A 203 3.41 11.31 -11.66
CA MET A 203 2.37 10.84 -10.74
C MET A 203 1.75 9.53 -11.20
N MET A 204 1.52 8.62 -10.26
CA MET A 204 0.69 7.44 -10.46
C MET A 204 -0.78 7.81 -10.36
N VAL A 205 -1.55 7.41 -11.36
CA VAL A 205 -3.01 7.49 -11.39
C VAL A 205 -3.55 6.20 -10.80
N MET A 206 -4.30 6.31 -9.70
CA MET A 206 -4.81 5.18 -8.93
C MET A 206 -6.30 5.29 -8.70
N LYS A 207 -7.00 4.16 -8.56
CA LYS A 207 -8.39 4.12 -8.12
C LYS A 207 -8.49 4.73 -6.73
N PHE A 208 -9.41 5.66 -6.54
CA PHE A 208 -9.72 6.23 -5.24
C PHE A 208 -10.59 5.25 -4.43
N SER A 209 -10.32 5.12 -3.13
CA SER A 209 -11.23 4.45 -2.20
C SER A 209 -11.89 5.44 -1.26
N ASN A 210 -13.21 5.31 -1.10
CA ASN A 210 -14.00 6.13 -0.18
C ASN A 210 -13.81 5.73 1.29
N ASP A 211 -13.48 4.47 1.56
CA ASP A 211 -13.38 3.95 2.93
C ASP A 211 -11.99 4.14 3.56
N GLY A 212 -11.09 4.79 2.83
CA GLY A 212 -9.74 5.09 3.33
C GLY A 212 -8.91 3.84 3.59
N ASN A 213 -8.14 3.86 4.68
CA ASN A 213 -7.23 2.77 5.06
C ASN A 213 -7.69 2.08 6.35
N LEU A 214 -7.15 0.88 6.61
CA LEU A 214 -7.54 0.04 7.74
C LEU A 214 -7.26 0.69 9.10
N GLU A 215 -6.26 1.57 9.22
CA GLU A 215 -6.01 2.31 10.46
C GLU A 215 -7.20 3.20 10.82
N ASP A 216 -7.62 4.03 9.87
CA ASP A 216 -8.74 4.96 10.04
C ASP A 216 -10.05 4.19 10.21
N HIS A 217 -10.25 3.14 9.41
CA HIS A 217 -11.42 2.26 9.53
C HIS A 217 -11.52 1.61 10.90
N MET A 218 -10.43 1.11 11.47
CA MET A 218 -10.42 0.55 12.82
C MET A 218 -10.80 1.59 13.89
N GLN A 219 -10.35 2.84 13.74
CA GLN A 219 -10.64 3.93 14.68
C GLN A 219 -12.11 4.37 14.63
N GLN A 220 -12.68 4.42 13.43
CA GLN A 220 -14.04 4.91 13.18
C GLN A 220 -15.12 3.86 13.44
N LEU A 221 -14.80 2.56 13.25
CA LEU A 221 -15.77 1.48 13.44
C LEU A 221 -16.28 1.43 14.89
N PRO A 222 -17.60 1.58 15.12
CA PRO A 222 -18.20 1.43 16.44
C PRO A 222 -17.95 0.04 17.03
N LEU A 223 -17.80 -0.05 18.36
CA LEU A 223 -17.57 -1.35 19.02
C LEU A 223 -18.77 -2.30 18.89
N GLY A 224 -19.99 -1.77 18.76
CA GLY A 224 -21.19 -2.58 18.53
C GLY A 224 -21.22 -3.25 17.16
N ASP A 225 -20.48 -2.71 16.19
CA ASP A 225 -20.38 -3.23 14.82
C ASP A 225 -19.14 -4.15 14.67
N LEU A 226 -18.40 -4.37 15.74
CA LEU A 226 -17.21 -5.21 15.74
C LEU A 226 -17.61 -6.68 15.92
N ASP A 227 -17.49 -7.42 14.83
CA ASP A 227 -18.05 -8.77 14.68
C ASP A 227 -16.97 -9.78 14.27
N LEU A 228 -16.94 -10.97 14.88
CA LEU A 228 -15.96 -12.01 14.56
C LEU A 228 -16.08 -12.51 13.13
N LYS A 229 -17.28 -12.54 12.52
CA LYS A 229 -17.46 -12.91 11.11
C LYS A 229 -16.77 -11.91 10.21
N THR A 230 -16.96 -10.62 10.46
CA THR A 230 -16.31 -9.54 9.72
C THR A 230 -14.79 -9.59 9.91
N ILE A 231 -14.31 -9.70 11.16
CA ILE A 231 -12.88 -9.76 11.48
C ILE A 231 -12.21 -10.95 10.78
N THR A 232 -12.80 -12.15 10.86
CA THR A 232 -12.24 -13.33 10.20
C THR A 232 -12.24 -13.18 8.67
N GLY A 233 -13.27 -12.56 8.10
CA GLY A 233 -13.29 -12.20 6.68
C GLY A 233 -12.16 -11.25 6.29
N THR A 234 -11.90 -10.22 7.11
CA THR A 234 -10.77 -9.30 6.91
C THR A 234 -9.43 -10.05 6.94
N ILE A 235 -9.20 -10.92 7.93
CA ILE A 235 -7.95 -11.67 8.06
C ILE A 235 -7.75 -12.63 6.88
N LEU A 236 -8.80 -13.37 6.49
CA LEU A 236 -8.77 -14.25 5.32
C LEU A 236 -8.37 -13.50 4.06
N ARG A 237 -8.94 -12.31 3.86
CA ARG A 237 -8.62 -11.49 2.70
C ARG A 237 -7.18 -11.00 2.69
N LEU A 238 -6.69 -10.53 3.84
CA LEU A 238 -5.30 -10.08 3.96
C LEU A 238 -4.31 -11.24 3.78
N ALA A 239 -4.62 -12.41 4.34
CA ALA A 239 -3.81 -13.61 4.16
C ALA A 239 -3.80 -14.07 2.69
N ALA A 240 -4.94 -14.03 2.00
CA ALA A 240 -5.02 -14.36 0.58
C ALA A 240 -4.15 -13.42 -0.29
N ASN A 241 -4.26 -12.10 -0.06
CA ASN A 241 -3.40 -11.12 -0.76
C ASN A 241 -1.90 -11.39 -0.53
N LEU A 242 -1.50 -11.77 0.69
CA LEU A 242 -0.11 -12.13 0.98
C LEU A 242 0.30 -13.47 0.34
N ALA A 243 -0.58 -14.45 0.32
CA ALA A 243 -0.34 -15.73 -0.33
C ALA A 243 -0.06 -15.55 -1.83
N ASP A 244 -0.81 -14.67 -2.50
CA ASP A 244 -0.60 -14.34 -3.91
C ASP A 244 0.75 -13.63 -4.14
N LEU A 245 1.10 -12.68 -3.28
CA LEU A 245 2.39 -11.97 -3.34
C LEU A 245 3.58 -12.93 -3.10
N HIS A 246 3.49 -13.79 -2.08
CA HIS A 246 4.52 -14.77 -1.73
C HIS A 246 4.65 -15.85 -2.81
N LYS A 247 3.54 -16.27 -3.43
CA LYS A 247 3.55 -17.19 -4.58
C LYS A 247 4.27 -16.60 -5.80
N ALA A 248 4.23 -15.28 -5.97
CA ALA A 248 5.03 -14.58 -6.98
C ALA A 248 6.52 -14.44 -6.59
N GLY A 249 6.94 -15.01 -5.45
CA GLY A 249 8.30 -14.96 -4.93
C GLY A 249 8.70 -13.57 -4.43
N MET A 250 7.75 -12.77 -3.93
CA MET A 250 7.97 -11.39 -3.52
C MET A 250 7.60 -11.19 -2.05
N CYS A 251 8.35 -10.35 -1.33
CA CYS A 251 7.98 -9.89 0.02
C CYS A 251 7.53 -8.42 -0.02
N HIS A 252 6.54 -8.02 0.79
CA HIS A 252 6.03 -6.65 0.84
C HIS A 252 6.94 -5.70 1.64
N ARG A 253 7.37 -6.13 2.85
CA ARG A 253 8.29 -5.46 3.78
C ARG A 253 7.80 -4.19 4.49
N ASN A 254 6.69 -3.59 4.06
CA ASN A 254 6.10 -2.42 4.74
C ASN A 254 4.59 -2.62 5.06
N ILE A 255 4.23 -3.77 5.61
CA ILE A 255 2.83 -4.08 5.95
C ILE A 255 2.46 -3.40 7.26
N HIS A 256 1.41 -2.58 7.20
CA HIS A 256 0.76 -1.98 8.36
C HIS A 256 -0.62 -1.45 7.95
N PRO A 257 -1.54 -1.14 8.89
CA PRO A 257 -2.91 -0.72 8.59
C PRO A 257 -3.05 0.47 7.63
N ARG A 258 -2.14 1.45 7.66
CA ARG A 258 -2.13 2.56 6.68
C ARG A 258 -1.87 2.14 5.22
N ASN A 259 -1.23 0.99 5.01
CA ASN A 259 -0.94 0.42 3.69
C ASN A 259 -1.95 -0.67 3.30
N ILE A 260 -3.10 -0.69 3.97
CA ILE A 260 -4.24 -1.54 3.61
C ILE A 260 -5.39 -0.60 3.28
N ILE A 261 -5.74 -0.51 2.01
CA ILE A 261 -6.89 0.26 1.54
C ILE A 261 -8.14 -0.58 1.74
N CYS A 262 -9.14 0.00 2.42
CA CYS A 262 -10.46 -0.60 2.58
C CYS A 262 -11.32 -0.19 1.40
N THR A 263 -12.23 -1.06 0.95
CA THR A 263 -13.29 -0.75 -0.02
C THR A 263 -14.58 -1.43 0.44
N ASP A 264 -15.72 -1.02 -0.12
CA ASP A 264 -17.04 -1.58 0.18
C ASP A 264 -17.08 -3.13 0.24
N SER A 265 -16.25 -3.81 -0.56
CA SER A 265 -16.27 -5.27 -0.69
C SER A 265 -14.94 -5.97 -0.38
N ASP A 266 -13.84 -5.23 -0.15
CA ASP A 266 -12.51 -5.83 -0.16
C ASP A 266 -11.41 -4.99 0.53
N TYR A 267 -10.25 -5.61 0.77
CA TYR A 267 -9.04 -5.00 1.33
C TYR A 267 -7.85 -5.21 0.39
N PHE A 268 -7.09 -4.15 0.13
CA PHE A 268 -5.95 -4.17 -0.79
C PHE A 268 -4.67 -3.70 -0.11
N LEU A 269 -3.60 -4.50 -0.21
CA LEU A 269 -2.26 -4.06 0.15
C LEU A 269 -1.75 -3.03 -0.86
N VAL A 270 -1.08 -1.98 -0.37
CA VAL A 270 -0.49 -0.90 -1.19
C VAL A 270 0.90 -0.53 -0.72
N ASP A 271 1.60 0.29 -1.51
CA ASP A 271 2.96 0.79 -1.25
C ASP A 271 4.05 -0.31 -1.32
N TYR A 272 4.13 -0.97 -2.47
CA TYR A 272 5.14 -1.98 -2.81
C TYR A 272 6.52 -1.41 -3.11
N ARG A 273 6.80 -0.15 -2.73
CA ARG A 273 8.07 0.54 -3.01
C ARG A 273 9.27 -0.26 -2.50
N PHE A 274 9.11 -0.95 -1.38
CA PHE A 274 10.16 -1.74 -0.73
C PHE A 274 10.08 -3.23 -1.02
N ALA A 275 9.15 -3.66 -1.86
CA ALA A 275 8.99 -5.07 -2.16
C ALA A 275 10.16 -5.60 -3.00
N THR A 276 10.61 -6.82 -2.70
CA THR A 276 11.74 -7.45 -3.39
C THR A 276 11.53 -8.95 -3.54
N PRO A 277 12.28 -9.63 -4.41
CA PRO A 277 12.28 -11.08 -4.46
C PRO A 277 12.63 -11.69 -3.11
N SER A 278 11.94 -12.75 -2.71
CA SER A 278 12.12 -13.40 -1.41
C SER A 278 13.53 -14.02 -1.25
N HIS A 279 14.13 -14.51 -2.34
CA HIS A 279 15.48 -15.10 -2.35
C HIS A 279 16.64 -14.10 -2.43
N GLU A 280 16.42 -12.88 -2.93
CA GLU A 280 17.44 -11.82 -2.97
C GLU A 280 17.45 -10.97 -1.69
N SER A 281 16.59 -11.32 -0.74
CA SER A 281 16.30 -10.51 0.43
C SER A 281 17.48 -10.22 1.33
N SER A 282 18.55 -11.00 1.21
CA SER A 282 19.77 -10.86 1.99
C SER A 282 20.83 -9.97 1.34
N SER A 283 20.83 -9.77 0.02
CA SER A 283 21.98 -9.13 -0.67
C SER A 283 21.92 -7.60 -0.70
N VAL A 284 20.74 -7.00 -0.90
CA VAL A 284 20.57 -5.52 -0.96
C VAL A 284 20.59 -4.88 0.43
N THR A 285 20.07 -5.56 1.45
CA THR A 285 20.14 -5.14 2.86
C THR A 285 21.47 -5.49 3.52
N ALA A 286 22.22 -6.48 3.04
CA ALA A 286 23.60 -6.70 3.51
C ALA A 286 24.51 -5.49 3.24
N ILE A 287 24.27 -4.76 2.15
CA ILE A 287 25.11 -3.64 1.72
C ILE A 287 24.76 -2.34 2.48
N THR A 288 23.49 -2.09 2.79
CA THR A 288 23.03 -0.82 3.40
C THR A 288 22.62 -0.96 4.87
N ARG A 289 22.22 -2.15 5.32
CA ARG A 289 21.59 -2.44 6.63
C ARG A 289 20.45 -1.50 7.01
N ALA A 290 19.88 -0.78 6.05
CA ALA A 290 18.81 0.16 6.32
C ALA A 290 17.51 -0.60 6.59
N VAL A 291 16.94 -0.42 7.77
CA VAL A 291 15.63 -0.99 8.13
C VAL A 291 14.58 0.07 7.85
N TYR A 292 13.57 -0.29 7.07
CA TYR A 292 12.47 0.60 6.75
C TYR A 292 11.14 0.00 7.22
N GLY A 293 10.32 0.82 7.87
CA GLY A 293 8.95 0.47 8.21
C GLY A 293 8.48 1.10 9.51
N ARG A 294 7.25 0.75 9.92
CA ARG A 294 6.70 1.17 11.22
C ARG A 294 7.14 0.21 12.30
N LEU A 295 7.92 0.70 13.26
CA LEU A 295 8.66 -0.15 14.19
C LEU A 295 7.85 -1.31 14.80
N PRO A 296 6.62 -1.14 15.32
CA PRO A 296 5.84 -2.26 15.90
C PRO A 296 5.56 -3.42 14.94
N TYR A 297 5.50 -3.14 13.63
CA TYR A 297 5.23 -4.11 12.57
C TYR A 297 6.50 -4.72 11.99
N VAL A 298 7.68 -4.22 12.36
CA VAL A 298 8.97 -4.74 11.90
C VAL A 298 9.34 -5.99 12.69
N ALA A 299 9.49 -7.10 11.98
CA ALA A 299 9.84 -8.39 12.59
C ALA A 299 11.24 -8.37 13.25
N PRO A 300 11.49 -9.19 14.29
CA PRO A 300 12.78 -9.22 14.98
C PRO A 300 13.97 -9.50 14.05
N GLU A 301 13.83 -10.44 13.12
CA GLU A 301 14.89 -10.86 12.18
C GLU A 301 15.20 -9.81 11.10
N VAL A 302 14.21 -9.00 10.73
CA VAL A 302 14.38 -7.88 9.78
C VAL A 302 15.45 -6.89 10.25
N ARG A 303 15.56 -6.72 11.56
CA ARG A 303 16.55 -5.83 12.18
C ARG A 303 17.97 -6.36 12.07
N GLN A 304 18.12 -7.66 11.84
CA GLN A 304 19.40 -8.29 11.51
C GLN A 304 19.71 -8.20 10.00
N GLY A 305 18.87 -7.48 9.23
CA GLY A 305 18.97 -7.35 7.78
C GLY A 305 18.34 -8.52 7.01
N ILE A 306 17.68 -9.45 7.71
CA ILE A 306 17.09 -10.65 7.12
C ILE A 306 15.59 -10.42 6.91
N TYR A 307 15.20 -10.19 5.67
CA TYR A 307 13.80 -10.14 5.29
C TYR A 307 13.39 -11.48 4.69
N THR A 308 12.22 -11.97 5.07
CA THR A 308 11.61 -13.19 4.49
C THR A 308 10.11 -12.98 4.34
N GLU A 309 9.44 -13.88 3.65
CA GLU A 309 7.97 -13.92 3.61
C GLU A 309 7.38 -14.05 5.03
N LYS A 310 8.07 -14.73 5.95
CA LYS A 310 7.69 -14.84 7.36
C LYS A 310 7.76 -13.52 8.12
N SER A 311 8.52 -12.55 7.64
CA SER A 311 8.56 -11.20 8.21
C SER A 311 7.27 -10.43 7.90
N ASP A 312 6.67 -10.63 6.72
CA ASP A 312 5.35 -10.10 6.38
C ASP A 312 4.25 -10.72 7.26
N ILE A 313 4.36 -12.02 7.57
CA ILE A 313 3.45 -12.73 8.47
C ILE A 313 3.48 -12.16 9.89
N TYR A 314 4.66 -11.77 10.38
CA TYR A 314 4.76 -11.08 11.67
C TYR A 314 3.98 -9.76 11.66
N SER A 315 4.15 -8.95 10.60
CA SER A 315 3.39 -7.70 10.45
C SER A 315 1.88 -7.95 10.41
N LEU A 316 1.43 -9.01 9.73
CA LEU A 316 0.03 -9.45 9.76
C LEU A 316 -0.42 -9.86 11.16
N GLY A 317 0.42 -10.57 11.94
CA GLY A 317 0.13 -10.94 13.33
C GLY A 317 -0.18 -9.74 14.23
N ILE A 318 0.58 -8.65 14.07
CA ILE A 318 0.32 -7.38 14.74
C ILE A 318 -1.05 -6.82 14.34
N ILE A 319 -1.39 -6.85 13.05
CA ILE A 319 -2.67 -6.37 12.55
C ILE A 319 -3.83 -7.23 13.07
N ILE A 320 -3.69 -8.56 13.08
CA ILE A 320 -4.71 -9.47 13.63
C ILE A 320 -5.00 -9.12 15.09
N TRP A 321 -3.97 -8.85 15.89
CA TRP A 321 -4.17 -8.39 17.27
C TRP A 321 -4.89 -7.04 17.34
N GLN A 322 -4.56 -6.08 16.46
CA GLN A 322 -5.18 -4.75 16.41
C GLN A 322 -6.64 -4.75 15.96
N LEU A 323 -7.05 -5.68 15.10
CA LEU A 323 -8.45 -5.78 14.64
C LEU A 323 -9.43 -5.92 15.82
N VAL A 324 -9.01 -6.61 16.88
CA VAL A 324 -9.76 -6.69 18.14
C VAL A 324 -9.33 -5.61 19.12
N SER A 325 -8.04 -5.47 19.43
CA SER A 325 -7.60 -4.59 20.52
C SER A 325 -7.88 -3.11 20.24
N LYS A 326 -8.02 -2.73 18.97
CA LYS A 326 -8.18 -1.36 18.47
C LYS A 326 -7.06 -0.41 18.93
N VAL A 327 -5.92 -0.94 19.39
CA VAL A 327 -4.76 -0.15 19.79
C VAL A 327 -3.99 0.28 18.55
N ILE A 328 -3.93 1.59 18.30
CA ILE A 328 -3.22 2.15 17.16
C ILE A 328 -1.84 2.63 17.60
N PHE A 329 -0.80 2.18 16.90
CA PHE A 329 0.56 2.64 17.14
C PHE A 329 0.81 4.01 16.51
N PRO A 330 1.61 4.88 17.13
CA PRO A 330 1.91 6.21 16.61
C PRO A 330 2.70 6.14 15.28
N SER A 331 2.55 7.19 14.48
CA SER A 331 3.25 7.46 13.21
C SER A 331 4.49 8.32 13.51
N PRO A 332 5.61 8.30 12.76
CA PRO A 332 5.75 7.84 11.37
C PRO A 332 6.55 6.56 11.16
N ASP A 333 6.50 6.09 9.91
CA ASP A 333 7.48 5.16 9.34
C ASP A 333 8.89 5.67 9.62
N VAL A 334 9.78 4.79 10.07
CA VAL A 334 11.15 5.16 10.41
C VAL A 334 12.08 4.54 9.36
N LEU A 335 12.88 5.38 8.70
CA LEU A 335 14.07 4.92 7.99
C LEU A 335 15.22 4.87 8.98
N LEU A 336 15.80 3.70 9.14
CA LEU A 336 16.82 3.43 10.15
C LEU A 336 18.10 3.08 9.42
N ASP A 337 19.05 4.03 9.40
CA ASP A 337 20.37 3.78 8.82
C ASP A 337 21.15 2.83 9.73
N GLY A 338 21.73 1.78 9.14
CA GLY A 338 22.65 0.89 9.84
C GLY A 338 23.93 1.65 10.19
N ASP A 339 24.32 1.62 11.46
CA ASP A 339 25.52 2.29 11.97
C ASP A 339 26.76 1.90 11.12
N ARG A 340 27.44 2.91 10.54
CA ARG A 340 28.75 2.75 9.87
C ARG A 340 29.86 2.75 10.91
N SER A 341 29.73 1.96 11.97
CA SER A 341 30.81 1.77 12.92
C SER A 341 31.50 0.44 12.65
N THR A 342 32.80 0.53 12.34
CA THR A 342 33.83 -0.54 12.20
C THR A 342 34.15 -1.08 10.80
N VAL A 343 34.84 -0.27 9.99
CA VAL A 343 36.01 -0.74 9.21
C VAL A 343 37.06 0.39 9.20
N THR A 344 37.78 0.57 10.30
CA THR A 344 39.09 1.23 10.25
C THR A 344 40.15 0.14 10.14
N ASN A 345 40.65 -0.11 8.93
CA ASN A 345 42.05 -0.49 8.72
C ASN A 345 42.47 -0.23 7.26
N GLY A 346 43.19 0.88 7.10
CA GLY A 346 44.27 1.13 6.15
C GLY A 346 44.20 0.58 4.72
N ARG A 347 43.93 1.46 3.75
CA ARG A 347 44.88 1.98 2.73
C ARG A 347 44.08 2.66 1.59
N GLY A 348 44.65 3.73 1.07
CA GLY A 348 43.96 4.75 0.29
C GLY A 348 43.39 4.30 -1.05
N GLY A 349 42.34 5.00 -1.48
CA GLY A 349 41.72 4.88 -2.80
C GLY A 349 40.55 5.86 -2.92
N ASN A 350 40.64 6.76 -3.89
CA ASN A 350 39.69 7.84 -4.19
C ASN A 350 38.23 7.38 -4.22
N GLY A 351 37.35 8.08 -3.49
CA GLY A 351 35.91 7.86 -3.48
C GLY A 351 35.13 9.17 -3.45
N ILE A 352 34.40 9.42 -4.53
CA ILE A 352 33.58 10.60 -4.82
C ILE A 352 32.49 10.76 -3.75
N GLY A 353 32.51 11.88 -3.03
CA GLY A 353 31.45 12.26 -2.09
C GLY A 353 30.25 12.85 -2.84
N ILE A 354 29.12 12.15 -2.81
CA ILE A 354 27.82 12.69 -3.22
C ILE A 354 27.20 13.37 -1.99
N GLY A 355 27.39 14.68 -1.88
CA GLY A 355 26.66 15.52 -0.94
C GLY A 355 25.28 15.88 -1.51
N ILE A 356 24.21 15.46 -0.84
CA ILE A 356 22.85 15.95 -1.12
C ILE A 356 22.71 17.28 -0.39
N GLY A 357 22.85 18.38 -1.13
CA GLY A 357 22.61 19.73 -0.65
C GLY A 357 21.11 20.01 -0.54
N ILE A 358 20.66 20.34 0.67
CA ILE A 358 19.34 20.93 0.92
C ILE A 358 19.52 22.44 0.73
N GLY A 359 19.11 22.95 -0.43
CA GLY A 359 19.11 24.39 -0.73
C GLY A 359 17.87 25.07 -0.15
N GLY A 360 18.06 25.87 0.90
CA GLY A 360 17.12 26.88 1.36
C GLY A 360 17.87 28.18 1.58
N GLY A 361 17.74 29.12 0.63
CA GLY A 361 18.30 30.46 0.72
C GLY A 361 17.41 31.38 1.57
N GLY A 362 18.03 32.22 2.40
CA GLY A 362 17.35 33.24 3.19
C GLY A 362 18.20 33.69 4.37
N ALA A 363 19.12 34.62 4.12
CA ALA A 363 20.08 35.15 5.07
C ALA A 363 19.43 35.99 6.19
N SER A 364 19.85 35.79 7.44
CA SER A 364 20.30 36.88 8.32
C SER A 364 21.05 36.31 9.53
N SER A 365 22.24 36.85 9.70
CA SER A 365 23.25 36.64 10.72
C SER A 365 22.78 36.93 12.15
N ILE A 366 23.33 36.21 13.15
CA ILE A 366 24.14 36.77 14.25
C ILE A 366 24.62 35.68 15.24
N SER A 367 25.94 35.72 15.46
CA SER A 367 26.79 35.29 16.59
C SER A 367 26.63 33.94 17.28
N SER A 368 27.69 33.15 17.10
CA SER A 368 28.28 32.15 17.99
C SER A 368 28.44 32.59 19.45
N ILE A 369 28.03 31.74 20.40
CA ILE A 369 28.69 31.62 21.71
C ILE A 369 28.79 30.13 22.06
N SER A 370 30.04 29.70 22.18
CA SER A 370 30.50 28.45 22.77
C SER A 370 30.25 28.43 24.28
N SER A 371 29.75 27.32 24.82
CA SER A 371 30.21 26.86 26.14
C SER A 371 29.91 25.38 26.34
N SER A 372 31.00 24.64 26.45
CA SER A 372 31.12 23.32 27.06
C SER A 372 30.67 23.33 28.52
N SER A 373 29.92 22.33 28.95
CA SER A 373 30.17 21.67 30.24
C SER A 373 29.46 20.33 30.31
N SER A 374 30.29 19.29 30.37
CA SER A 374 30.01 18.02 31.02
C SER A 374 29.61 18.24 32.48
N ILE A 375 28.62 17.52 33.00
CA ILE A 375 28.61 17.00 34.37
C ILE A 375 27.70 15.76 34.43
N SER A 376 28.26 14.74 35.07
CA SER A 376 27.78 13.39 35.28
C SER A 376 26.72 13.27 36.38
N SER A 377 25.88 12.24 36.21
CA SER A 377 25.21 11.40 37.21
C SER A 377 25.41 11.71 38.70
N SER A 378 24.29 11.84 39.43
CA SER A 378 24.11 11.15 40.72
C SER A 378 22.64 11.05 41.12
N LEU A 379 22.30 9.86 41.64
CA LEU A 379 21.05 9.53 42.31
C LEU A 379 20.85 10.37 43.58
N LEU A 380 19.60 10.70 43.89
CA LEU A 380 19.14 10.86 45.28
C LEU A 380 17.72 10.32 45.44
N ALA A 381 17.60 9.31 46.30
CA ALA A 381 16.37 8.83 46.88
C ALA A 381 16.08 9.61 48.17
N SER A 382 14.80 9.96 48.41
CA SER A 382 14.28 10.12 49.78
C SER A 382 12.73 10.07 49.83
N THR A 383 12.24 8.96 50.41
CA THR A 383 11.17 8.83 51.43
C THR A 383 9.77 9.46 51.24
N ALA A 384 8.83 8.58 50.85
CA ALA A 384 7.66 8.08 51.59
C ALA A 384 6.76 9.01 52.45
N ALA A 385 5.45 9.05 52.09
CA ALA A 385 4.33 8.94 53.04
C ALA A 385 3.02 8.49 52.35
N GLY A 386 2.59 7.26 52.65
CA GLY A 386 1.19 6.86 52.92
C GLY A 386 0.11 6.95 51.83
N GLY A 387 -0.13 5.85 51.11
CA GLY A 387 -1.35 5.63 50.32
C GLY A 387 -1.42 4.21 49.76
N ARG A 388 -2.13 3.34 50.47
CA ARG A 388 -2.24 1.88 50.27
C ARG A 388 -2.92 1.53 48.93
N MET A 389 -2.21 0.88 48.01
CA MET A 389 -2.78 0.14 46.87
C MET A 389 -2.04 -1.20 46.74
N ILE A 390 -2.83 -2.26 46.56
CA ILE A 390 -2.46 -3.66 46.66
C ILE A 390 -2.02 -4.18 45.28
N GLY A 391 -0.83 -4.80 45.23
CA GLY A 391 -0.40 -5.93 44.37
C GLY A 391 -0.46 -5.76 42.84
N GLY A 392 0.55 -6.05 42.04
CA GLY A 392 1.87 -6.64 42.24
C GLY A 392 2.63 -6.58 40.91
N GLY A 393 3.94 -6.37 40.95
CA GLY A 393 4.78 -6.16 39.78
C GLY A 393 5.16 -7.46 39.06
N GLY A 394 5.30 -7.35 37.74
CA GLY A 394 5.93 -8.35 36.87
C GLY A 394 5.66 -8.12 35.38
N SER A 395 6.67 -7.64 34.64
CA SER A 395 6.81 -7.54 33.16
C SER A 395 6.19 -6.33 32.40
N ASN A 396 7.09 -5.47 31.89
CA ASN A 396 6.95 -4.44 30.84
C ASN A 396 5.70 -3.52 30.80
N ASP A 397 5.85 -2.38 31.49
CA ASP A 397 4.90 -1.26 31.64
C ASP A 397 4.74 -0.37 30.38
N HIS A 398 4.87 -0.94 29.19
CA HIS A 398 4.74 -0.16 27.95
C HIS A 398 3.27 0.00 27.57
N VAL A 399 2.79 1.23 27.36
CA VAL A 399 1.37 1.50 27.03
C VAL A 399 0.92 0.80 25.74
N TYR A 400 1.83 0.64 24.78
CA TYR A 400 1.59 -0.05 23.50
C TYR A 400 1.95 -1.54 23.55
N ARG A 401 2.00 -2.15 24.74
CA ARG A 401 2.24 -3.60 24.88
C ARG A 401 1.14 -4.41 24.18
N ILE A 402 1.58 -5.53 23.62
CA ILE A 402 0.81 -6.57 22.97
C ILE A 402 0.70 -7.71 23.98
N GLU A 403 -0.50 -7.88 24.52
CA GLU A 403 -0.83 -8.89 25.52
C GLU A 403 -2.08 -9.64 25.09
N HIS A 404 -2.38 -10.74 25.79
CA HIS A 404 -3.61 -11.50 25.54
C HIS A 404 -4.84 -10.62 25.73
N VAL A 405 -5.75 -10.64 24.74
CA VAL A 405 -7.05 -9.99 24.87
C VAL A 405 -7.99 -10.97 25.60
N PRO A 406 -8.48 -10.63 26.80
CA PRO A 406 -9.31 -11.53 27.59
C PRO A 406 -10.66 -11.80 26.93
N GLY A 407 -11.14 -13.04 27.01
CA GLY A 407 -12.46 -13.44 26.49
C GLY A 407 -12.53 -13.69 24.99
N LEU A 408 -11.39 -13.65 24.27
CA LEU A 408 -11.34 -14.08 22.87
C LEU A 408 -11.39 -15.61 22.74
N PRO A 409 -11.92 -16.14 21.63
CA PRO A 409 -11.80 -17.55 21.30
C PRO A 409 -10.33 -18.00 21.27
N GLU A 410 -10.09 -19.23 21.71
CA GLU A 410 -8.75 -19.80 21.80
C GLU A 410 -8.04 -19.80 20.44
N TRP A 411 -8.74 -20.19 19.38
CA TRP A 411 -8.20 -20.20 18.02
C TRP A 411 -7.70 -18.82 17.56
N TYR A 412 -8.39 -17.74 17.95
CA TYR A 412 -8.00 -16.37 17.56
C TYR A 412 -6.70 -15.99 18.24
N THR A 413 -6.63 -16.31 19.53
CA THR A 413 -5.46 -16.10 20.37
C THR A 413 -4.25 -16.86 19.85
N GLN A 414 -4.44 -18.15 19.54
CA GLN A 414 -3.40 -18.99 18.95
C GLN A 414 -2.94 -18.47 17.60
N LEU A 415 -3.86 -17.95 16.77
CA LEU A 415 -3.54 -17.43 15.44
C LEU A 415 -2.56 -16.24 15.50
N TYR A 416 -2.88 -15.17 16.22
CA TYR A 416 -1.95 -14.03 16.26
C TYR A 416 -0.66 -14.37 17.02
N THR A 417 -0.72 -15.21 18.07
CA THR A 417 0.49 -15.65 18.79
C THR A 417 1.43 -16.44 17.86
N ALA A 418 0.88 -17.33 17.03
CA ALA A 418 1.68 -18.08 16.06
C ALA A 418 2.32 -17.18 15.00
N CYS A 419 1.60 -16.16 14.52
CA CYS A 419 2.17 -15.16 13.60
C CYS A 419 3.30 -14.35 14.26
N LEU A 420 3.25 -14.15 15.58
CA LEU A 420 4.21 -13.38 16.35
C LEU A 420 5.38 -14.22 16.92
N GLU A 421 5.49 -15.51 16.56
CA GLU A 421 6.58 -16.38 17.03
C GLU A 421 7.97 -15.74 16.74
N PRO A 422 8.89 -15.70 17.72
CA PRO A 422 10.19 -15.05 17.54
C PRO A 422 11.05 -15.69 16.45
N ASN A 423 10.94 -17.02 16.29
CA ASN A 423 11.60 -17.73 15.20
C ASN A 423 10.72 -17.66 13.94
N PRO A 424 11.19 -17.04 12.83
CA PRO A 424 10.40 -16.95 11.60
C PRO A 424 9.98 -18.31 11.03
N ASP A 425 10.78 -19.36 11.20
CA ASP A 425 10.47 -20.71 10.70
C ASP A 425 9.28 -21.34 11.42
N ASN A 426 8.97 -20.87 12.63
CA ASN A 426 7.84 -21.37 13.42
C ASN A 426 6.52 -20.69 13.05
N ARG A 427 6.55 -19.52 12.42
CA ARG A 427 5.34 -18.80 12.01
C ARG A 427 4.62 -19.57 10.90
N PRO A 428 3.28 -19.47 10.79
CA PRO A 428 2.58 -19.97 9.61
C PRO A 428 3.05 -19.28 8.32
N ASP A 429 2.81 -19.88 7.17
CA ASP A 429 2.74 -19.13 5.90
C ASP A 429 1.31 -18.60 5.65
N ALA A 430 1.18 -17.73 4.65
CA ALA A 430 -0.10 -17.11 4.33
C ALA A 430 -1.19 -18.12 3.92
N ASN A 431 -0.82 -19.21 3.21
CA ASN A 431 -1.77 -20.25 2.81
C ASN A 431 -2.25 -21.07 4.02
N GLN A 432 -1.37 -21.36 4.96
CA GLN A 432 -1.71 -22.03 6.21
C GLN A 432 -2.71 -21.19 7.04
N ILE A 433 -2.56 -19.86 7.06
CA ILE A 433 -3.54 -18.96 7.69
C ILE A 433 -4.89 -19.06 6.98
N CYS A 434 -4.91 -19.00 5.65
CA CYS A 434 -6.14 -19.13 4.86
C CYS A 434 -6.86 -20.45 5.16
N GLN A 435 -6.15 -21.58 5.08
CA GLN A 435 -6.72 -22.91 5.30
C GLN A 435 -7.29 -23.06 6.72
N ALA A 436 -6.53 -22.62 7.73
CA ALA A 436 -6.94 -22.71 9.12
C ALA A 436 -8.18 -21.85 9.41
N LEU A 437 -8.23 -20.64 8.86
CA LEU A 437 -9.30 -19.69 9.16
C LEU A 437 -10.55 -19.89 8.30
N GLN A 438 -10.43 -20.48 7.11
CA GLN A 438 -11.55 -20.65 6.19
C GLN A 438 -12.64 -21.54 6.80
N THR A 439 -12.25 -22.68 7.38
CA THR A 439 -13.19 -23.59 8.06
C THR A 439 -13.90 -22.90 9.22
N ILE A 440 -13.18 -22.09 10.01
CA ILE A 440 -13.76 -21.33 11.11
C ILE A 440 -14.75 -20.30 10.58
N HIS A 441 -14.32 -19.50 9.61
CA HIS A 441 -15.14 -18.45 9.02
C HIS A 441 -16.45 -19.00 8.45
N GLU A 442 -16.41 -20.12 7.72
CA GLU A 442 -17.62 -20.76 7.16
C GLU A 442 -18.59 -21.24 8.24
N ASN A 443 -18.09 -21.71 9.38
CA ASN A 443 -18.92 -22.18 10.50
C ASN A 443 -19.43 -21.06 11.43
N LEU A 444 -18.84 -19.87 11.39
CA LEU A 444 -19.35 -18.72 12.14
C LEU A 444 -20.72 -18.27 11.60
N GLY A 445 -21.62 -17.93 12.53
CA GLY A 445 -22.89 -17.29 12.21
C GLY A 445 -22.71 -15.98 11.42
N PHE A 446 -23.79 -15.50 10.79
CA PHE A 446 -23.72 -14.29 9.94
C PHE A 446 -23.27 -13.03 10.70
N SER A 447 -23.59 -12.96 11.99
CA SER A 447 -23.06 -11.98 12.93
C SER A 447 -22.78 -12.67 14.26
N VAL A 448 -21.54 -12.55 14.71
CA VAL A 448 -21.02 -13.03 15.99
C VAL A 448 -20.35 -11.85 16.72
N PRO A 449 -21.12 -11.07 17.52
CA PRO A 449 -20.57 -9.93 18.24
C PRO A 449 -19.55 -10.38 19.28
N LEU A 450 -18.60 -9.49 19.60
CA LEU A 450 -17.63 -9.76 20.66
C LEU A 450 -18.29 -9.82 22.04
N ASN A 451 -17.78 -10.70 22.90
CA ASN A 451 -18.21 -10.79 24.29
C ASN A 451 -17.99 -9.44 25.01
N ARG A 452 -18.91 -9.09 25.91
CA ARG A 452 -18.84 -7.90 26.75
C ARG A 452 -17.46 -7.68 27.38
N TRP A 453 -16.82 -8.71 27.93
CA TRP A 453 -15.48 -8.59 28.54
C TRP A 453 -14.41 -8.12 27.55
N VAL A 454 -14.50 -8.57 26.29
CA VAL A 454 -13.61 -8.12 25.21
C VAL A 454 -13.86 -6.64 24.93
N THR A 455 -15.12 -6.22 24.82
CA THR A 455 -15.46 -4.80 24.57
C THR A 455 -15.02 -3.88 25.71
N GLU A 456 -15.18 -4.30 26.97
CA GLU A 456 -14.72 -3.56 28.16
C GLU A 456 -13.19 -3.43 28.17
N TYR A 457 -12.47 -4.51 27.81
CA TYR A 457 -11.01 -4.46 27.63
C TYR A 457 -10.60 -3.45 26.55
N ILE A 458 -11.27 -3.46 25.39
CA ILE A 458 -10.95 -2.52 24.29
C ILE A 458 -11.14 -1.07 24.75
N VAL A 459 -12.23 -0.77 25.46
CA VAL A 459 -12.48 0.57 26.01
C VAL A 459 -11.36 0.99 26.96
N ALA A 460 -10.98 0.10 27.90
CA ALA A 460 -9.91 0.37 28.86
C ALA A 460 -8.55 0.62 28.18
N ARG A 461 -8.16 -0.22 27.22
CA ARG A 461 -6.88 -0.06 26.50
C ARG A 461 -6.85 1.21 25.64
N ARG A 462 -7.96 1.56 24.99
CA ARG A 462 -8.07 2.82 24.24
C ARG A 462 -7.97 4.04 25.15
N ALA A 463 -8.58 3.99 26.33
CA ALA A 463 -8.47 5.05 27.33
C ALA A 463 -7.03 5.20 27.83
N GLU A 464 -6.35 4.09 28.15
CA GLU A 464 -4.95 4.07 28.58
C GLU A 464 -4.01 4.70 27.53
N VAL A 465 -4.17 4.33 26.25
CA VAL A 465 -3.39 4.90 25.15
C VAL A 465 -3.71 6.38 24.96
N ALA A 466 -4.99 6.77 25.00
CA ALA A 466 -5.39 8.17 24.88
C ALA A 466 -4.82 9.04 26.02
N ASP A 467 -4.82 8.54 27.25
CA ASP A 467 -4.23 9.21 28.40
C ASP A 467 -2.72 9.36 28.28
N HIS A 468 -2.04 8.33 27.81
CA HIS A 468 -0.62 8.41 27.52
C HIS A 468 -0.32 9.48 26.44
N VAL A 469 -1.05 9.48 25.33
CA VAL A 469 -0.89 10.48 24.26
C VAL A 469 -1.16 11.89 24.77
N ARG A 470 -2.23 12.10 25.56
CA ARG A 470 -2.54 13.39 26.18
C ARG A 470 -1.45 13.86 27.13
N THR A 471 -0.95 12.96 27.98
CA THR A 471 0.11 13.27 28.94
C THR A 471 1.41 13.60 28.22
N TYR A 472 1.78 12.80 27.22
CA TYR A 472 2.97 13.05 26.39
C TYR A 472 2.90 14.41 25.69
N ALA A 473 1.74 14.76 25.12
CA ALA A 473 1.53 16.04 24.46
C ALA A 473 1.66 17.23 25.43
N LYS A 474 1.13 17.11 26.65
CA LYS A 474 1.23 18.15 27.70
C LYS A 474 2.67 18.33 28.20
N VAL A 475 3.39 17.23 28.42
CA VAL A 475 4.76 17.26 28.96
C VAL A 475 5.78 17.83 27.95
N LYS A 476 5.56 17.67 26.65
CA LYS A 476 6.49 18.13 25.59
C LYS A 476 6.09 19.43 24.88
N GLY A 477 5.20 20.24 25.46
CA GLY A 477 4.55 21.40 24.84
C GLY A 477 5.39 22.57 24.28
N ILE A 478 6.63 22.40 23.79
CA ILE A 478 7.47 23.48 23.21
C ILE A 478 8.19 23.10 21.90
N VAL A 479 8.14 21.86 21.39
CA VAL A 479 8.74 21.57 20.07
C VAL A 479 7.78 20.81 19.17
N SER A 480 7.29 21.49 18.14
CA SER A 480 6.82 20.86 16.90
C SER A 480 7.95 19.98 16.36
N ALA A 481 7.90 18.70 16.69
CA ALA A 481 8.72 17.68 16.10
C ALA A 481 7.86 16.43 16.08
N SER A 482 7.61 15.95 14.87
CA SER A 482 6.98 14.68 14.52
C SER A 482 7.08 13.62 15.63
N MET A 483 5.99 12.86 15.82
CA MET A 483 5.87 11.72 16.75
C MET A 483 6.93 10.61 16.57
N THR A 484 7.88 10.81 15.64
CA THR A 484 9.13 10.06 15.42
C THR A 484 9.96 9.82 16.68
N ARG A 485 9.86 10.66 17.71
CA ARG A 485 10.71 10.56 18.92
C ARG A 485 10.21 9.60 20.00
N LEU A 486 9.09 8.89 19.81
CA LEU A 486 8.73 7.78 20.72
C LEU A 486 9.69 6.58 20.58
N TYR A 487 10.42 6.49 19.47
CA TYR A 487 11.36 5.42 19.19
C TYR A 487 12.74 6.03 18.90
N THR A 488 13.65 6.02 19.87
CA THR A 488 14.96 6.69 19.75
C THR A 488 15.95 5.93 18.88
N LEU A 489 16.70 6.69 18.08
CA LEU A 489 17.60 6.30 16.99
C LEU A 489 18.94 5.65 17.43
N SER A 490 19.30 5.65 18.72
CA SER A 490 20.67 5.29 19.14
C SER A 490 20.93 3.80 19.32
N THR A 491 19.88 2.99 19.50
CA THR A 491 19.85 1.55 19.26
C THR A 491 18.39 1.23 19.06
N LEU A 492 18.06 0.54 17.97
CA LEU A 492 16.68 0.11 17.79
C LEU A 492 16.28 -0.76 19.00
N PRO A 493 15.19 -0.49 19.74
CA PRO A 493 14.72 -1.40 20.78
C PRO A 493 14.00 -2.58 20.14
N SER A 494 14.26 -3.83 20.57
CA SER A 494 13.61 -5.04 20.03
C SER A 494 12.09 -4.90 20.09
N THR A 495 11.35 -5.14 19.00
CA THR A 495 9.88 -5.20 19.06
C THR A 495 9.38 -6.27 20.04
N GLY A 496 10.20 -7.27 20.35
CA GLY A 496 9.93 -8.27 21.38
C GLY A 496 9.62 -7.68 22.76
N HIS A 497 10.10 -6.48 23.10
CA HIS A 497 9.70 -5.83 24.37
C HIS A 497 8.24 -5.39 24.42
N PHE A 498 7.57 -5.28 23.26
CA PHE A 498 6.15 -4.98 23.20
C PHE A 498 5.34 -6.24 23.41
N ILE A 499 5.89 -7.42 23.08
CA ILE A 499 5.11 -8.66 23.09
C ILE A 499 5.27 -9.36 24.43
N ASN A 500 4.21 -9.29 25.22
CA ASN A 500 4.06 -9.94 26.51
C ASN A 500 3.18 -11.20 26.35
N LEU A 501 3.55 -12.07 25.40
CA LEU A 501 2.85 -13.33 25.12
C LEU A 501 3.78 -14.52 25.44
N PRO A 502 3.24 -15.64 25.95
CA PRO A 502 3.99 -16.88 26.05
C PRO A 502 4.17 -17.47 24.64
N TYR A 503 5.41 -17.84 24.30
CA TYR A 503 5.73 -18.50 23.04
C TYR A 503 5.99 -19.98 23.23
N THR A 504 5.59 -20.77 22.24
CA THR A 504 5.81 -22.21 22.26
C THR A 504 7.16 -22.57 21.65
N HIS A 505 7.71 -21.70 20.79
CA HIS A 505 8.90 -21.96 19.99
C HIS A 505 8.78 -23.23 19.13
N ARG A 506 7.55 -23.62 18.77
CA ARG A 506 7.26 -24.78 17.94
C ARG A 506 6.68 -24.35 16.60
N PRO A 507 6.88 -25.11 15.52
CA PRO A 507 6.27 -24.80 14.24
C PRO A 507 4.74 -24.84 14.32
N PHE A 508 4.10 -23.97 13.55
CA PHE A 508 2.65 -23.96 13.36
C PHE A 508 2.17 -25.26 12.68
N PHE A 509 1.89 -26.29 13.48
CA PHE A 509 1.32 -27.58 13.07
C PHE A 509 -0.15 -27.65 13.50
N ASN A 510 -1.09 -27.83 12.57
CA ASN A 510 -2.52 -28.18 12.74
C ASN A 510 -3.25 -27.69 14.03
N LEU A 511 -2.83 -26.56 14.62
CA LEU A 511 -3.28 -26.11 15.94
C LEU A 511 -4.74 -25.69 15.93
N ILE A 512 -5.19 -25.15 14.79
CA ILE A 512 -6.51 -24.52 14.67
C ILE A 512 -7.60 -25.54 14.26
N ILE A 513 -7.23 -26.63 13.58
CA ILE A 513 -8.16 -27.62 13.00
C ILE A 513 -8.77 -28.55 14.07
N GLN A 514 -8.23 -28.61 15.29
CA GLN A 514 -8.75 -29.45 16.38
C GLN A 514 -9.77 -28.75 17.29
N THR A 515 -10.17 -27.51 16.98
CA THR A 515 -11.28 -26.87 17.68
C THR A 515 -12.58 -27.60 17.32
N THR A 516 -13.05 -28.43 18.24
CA THR A 516 -14.28 -29.20 18.09
C THR A 516 -15.48 -28.26 17.87
N PRO A 517 -16.53 -28.70 17.15
CA PRO A 517 -17.71 -27.87 16.87
C PRO A 517 -18.37 -27.26 18.11
N HIS A 518 -18.12 -27.82 19.31
CA HIS A 518 -18.62 -27.31 20.58
C HIS A 518 -17.95 -26.02 21.09
N GLN A 519 -16.83 -25.57 20.51
CA GLN A 519 -16.18 -24.30 20.87
C GLN A 519 -16.49 -23.14 19.91
N LEU A 520 -17.29 -23.39 18.87
CA LEU A 520 -17.68 -22.40 17.85
C LEU A 520 -19.05 -21.75 18.12
N SER A 521 -19.74 -22.14 19.20
CA SER A 521 -21.06 -21.64 19.62
C SER A 521 -20.98 -20.57 20.71
#